data_AF-A0A7X7DJ69-F1
#
_entry.id   AF-A0A7X7DJ69-F1
#
_cell.length_a   1.000
_cell.length_b   1.000
_cell.length_c   1.000
_cell.angle_alpha   90.00
_cell.angle_beta   90.00
_cell.angle_gamma   90.00
#
_symmetry.space_group_name_H-M   'P 1'
#
loop_
_entity.id
_entity.type
_entity.pdbx_description
1 polymer ?
#
loop_
_entity_poly.entity_id
_entity_poly.type
_entity_poly.pdbx_seq_one_letter_code
_entity_poly.pdbx_strand_id
1 'polypeptide(L)'
;MQSVIINEFTVFFGDAVKSITQQMAGVGLKDIQETPIEDQRVFAVIIGIVGAHKGRTLIRISDGLVTKITEEMNCGPLSNLTETTLYIGEYSNILCGKAISDINNRYVNVDLRLTPPAIFSGTNMRITTPALQSSLLCYNSDFGMVSMDIGFERVR
;
A
#
# COMPACT_ATOMS: atom_id res chain seq x y z
N MET A 1 -15.59 14.65 11.52
CA MET A 1 -15.23 15.24 10.21
C MET A 1 -13.94 14.63 9.66
N GLN A 2 -12.80 14.68 10.37
CA GLN A 2 -11.55 14.04 9.88
C GLN A 2 -11.58 12.51 9.83
N SER A 3 -12.23 11.85 10.80
CA SER A 3 -12.50 10.41 10.73
C SER A 3 -13.34 10.02 9.50
N VAL A 4 -14.18 10.94 9.01
CA VAL A 4 -15.00 10.72 7.81
C VAL A 4 -14.12 10.77 6.56
N ILE A 5 -13.24 11.77 6.44
CA ILE A 5 -12.30 11.89 5.31
C ILE A 5 -11.35 10.68 5.25
N ILE A 6 -10.77 10.27 6.39
CA ILE A 6 -9.89 9.10 6.44
C ILE A 6 -10.65 7.87 5.95
N ASN A 7 -11.86 7.64 6.44
CA ASN A 7 -12.66 6.50 6.01
C ASN A 7 -13.04 6.59 4.52
N GLU A 8 -13.43 7.76 4.03
CA GLU A 8 -13.78 7.99 2.63
C GLU A 8 -12.59 7.74 1.70
N PHE A 9 -11.41 8.28 2.02
CA PHE A 9 -10.21 8.09 1.20
C PHE A 9 -9.71 6.64 1.27
N THR A 10 -9.81 6.01 2.44
CA THR A 10 -9.40 4.61 2.66
C THR A 10 -10.13 3.65 1.72
N VAL A 11 -11.41 3.91 1.38
CA VAL A 11 -12.16 3.08 0.43
C VAL A 11 -11.46 3.04 -0.94
N PHE A 12 -11.00 4.19 -1.44
CA PHE A 12 -10.27 4.24 -2.72
C PHE A 12 -8.96 3.46 -2.69
N PHE A 13 -8.24 3.50 -1.56
CA PHE A 13 -7.04 2.69 -1.38
C PHE A 13 -7.37 1.19 -1.34
N GLY A 14 -8.46 0.79 -0.68
CA GLY A 14 -8.88 -0.61 -0.65
C GLY A 14 -9.25 -1.15 -2.03
N ASP A 15 -10.00 -0.36 -2.81
CA ASP A 15 -10.34 -0.70 -4.19
C ASP A 15 -9.09 -0.75 -5.09
N ALA A 16 -8.15 0.19 -4.91
CA ALA A 16 -6.89 0.20 -5.64
C ALA A 16 -6.02 -1.03 -5.31
N VAL A 17 -5.89 -1.42 -4.04
CA VAL A 17 -5.17 -2.64 -3.64
C VAL A 17 -5.76 -3.85 -4.38
N LYS A 18 -7.07 -4.09 -4.26
CA LYS A 18 -7.71 -5.25 -4.89
C LYS A 18 -7.57 -5.23 -6.41
N SER A 19 -7.85 -4.10 -7.04
CA SER A 19 -7.87 -3.99 -8.50
C SER A 19 -6.47 -4.09 -9.12
N ILE A 20 -5.47 -3.43 -8.54
CA ILE A 20 -4.11 -3.43 -9.06
C ILE A 20 -3.41 -4.76 -8.82
N THR A 21 -3.58 -5.39 -7.64
CA THR A 21 -3.05 -6.74 -7.41
C THR A 21 -3.65 -7.75 -8.40
N GLN A 22 -4.96 -7.67 -8.66
CA GLN A 22 -5.62 -8.53 -9.64
C GLN A 22 -5.10 -8.29 -11.06
N GLN A 23 -4.90 -7.04 -11.46
CA GLN A 23 -4.43 -6.68 -12.81
C GLN A 23 -2.97 -7.06 -13.05
N MET A 24 -2.10 -6.86 -12.06
CA MET A 24 -0.65 -7.06 -12.22
C MET A 24 -0.19 -8.47 -11.94
N ALA A 25 -0.86 -9.19 -11.03
CA ALA A 25 -0.41 -10.50 -10.56
C ALA A 25 -1.45 -11.61 -10.78
N GLY A 26 -2.66 -11.28 -11.25
CA GLY A 26 -3.76 -12.24 -11.35
C GLY A 26 -4.27 -12.74 -9.99
N VAL A 27 -3.91 -12.07 -8.89
CA VAL A 27 -4.20 -12.52 -7.53
C VAL A 27 -5.43 -11.80 -6.97
N GLY A 28 -6.43 -12.60 -6.59
CA GLY A 28 -7.62 -12.12 -5.88
C GLY A 28 -7.35 -11.98 -4.38
N LEU A 29 -7.57 -10.77 -3.85
CA LEU A 29 -7.40 -10.47 -2.42
C LEU A 29 -8.73 -10.55 -1.67
N LYS A 30 -8.70 -11.16 -0.48
CA LYS A 30 -9.84 -11.27 0.44
C LYS A 30 -9.60 -10.44 1.69
N ASP A 31 -10.59 -9.66 2.11
CA ASP A 31 -10.53 -8.90 3.35
C ASP A 31 -10.38 -9.80 4.58
N ILE A 32 -9.53 -9.39 5.51
CA ILE A 32 -9.40 -10.02 6.83
C ILE A 32 -9.44 -8.93 7.90
N GLN A 33 -9.96 -9.26 9.09
CA GLN A 33 -10.10 -8.30 10.18
C GLN A 33 -8.87 -8.23 11.08
N GLU A 34 -8.03 -9.26 11.07
CA GLU A 34 -6.87 -9.37 11.93
C GLU A 34 -5.59 -8.99 11.18
N THR A 35 -4.67 -8.33 11.88
CA THR A 35 -3.32 -8.12 11.36
C THR A 35 -2.59 -9.47 11.32
N PRO A 36 -2.14 -9.95 10.16
CA PRO A 36 -1.44 -11.22 10.06
C PRO A 36 -0.15 -11.21 10.88
N ILE A 37 0.17 -12.36 11.47
CA ILE A 37 1.44 -12.56 12.16
C ILE A 37 2.55 -12.60 11.11
N GLU A 38 3.58 -11.77 11.31
CA GLU A 38 4.76 -11.71 10.45
C GLU A 38 5.82 -12.69 10.95
N ASP A 39 5.66 -13.97 10.66
CA ASP A 39 6.63 -15.01 11.01
C ASP A 39 7.82 -15.09 10.03
N GLN A 40 7.69 -14.44 8.87
CA GLN A 40 8.65 -14.43 7.77
C GLN A 40 9.08 -13.01 7.39
N ARG A 41 9.95 -12.91 6.38
CA ARG A 41 10.36 -11.62 5.79
C ARG A 41 9.14 -10.90 5.23
N VAL A 42 9.05 -9.60 5.50
CA VAL A 42 8.03 -8.69 4.98
C VAL A 42 8.71 -7.54 4.26
N PHE A 43 8.09 -7.06 3.19
CA PHE A 43 8.45 -5.82 2.54
C PHE A 43 7.51 -4.72 3.01
N ALA A 44 8.08 -3.62 3.52
CA ALA A 44 7.35 -2.45 3.91
C ALA A 44 7.67 -1.30 2.95
N VAL A 45 6.63 -0.66 2.40
CA VAL A 45 6.74 0.49 1.50
C VAL A 45 6.04 1.68 2.12
N ILE A 46 6.75 2.79 2.25
CA ILE A 46 6.19 4.06 2.71
C ILE A 46 6.11 5.01 1.53
N ILE A 47 4.93 5.57 1.30
CA ILE A 47 4.72 6.64 0.32
C ILE A 47 4.03 7.80 1.02
N GLY A 48 4.64 8.99 0.98
CA GLY A 48 4.04 10.21 1.46
C GLY A 48 2.93 10.71 0.53
N ILE A 49 1.88 11.24 1.13
CA ILE A 49 0.79 11.93 0.43
C ILE A 49 0.88 13.41 0.78
N VAL A 50 0.88 14.27 -0.23
CA VAL A 50 0.90 15.73 -0.08
C VAL A 50 -0.23 16.37 -0.89
N GLY A 51 -0.54 17.64 -0.63
CA GLY A 51 -1.65 18.36 -1.25
C GLY A 51 -2.55 19.01 -0.20
N ALA A 52 -3.86 19.06 -0.46
CA ALA A 52 -4.85 19.57 0.51
C ALA A 52 -4.84 18.78 1.83
N HIS A 53 -4.50 17.49 1.77
CA HIS A 53 -4.27 16.64 2.93
C HIS A 53 -2.87 16.05 2.88
N LYS A 54 -2.15 16.15 4.00
CA LYS A 54 -0.83 15.54 4.17
C LYS A 54 -0.98 14.23 4.92
N GLY A 55 -0.26 13.21 4.49
CA GLY A 55 -0.40 11.87 5.04
C GLY A 55 0.66 10.91 4.53
N ARG A 56 0.43 9.62 4.76
CA ARG A 56 1.25 8.54 4.22
C ARG A 56 0.47 7.24 4.10
N THR A 57 0.90 6.41 3.17
CA THR A 57 0.61 4.97 3.20
C THR A 57 1.82 4.23 3.75
N LEU A 58 1.55 3.18 4.53
CA LEU A 58 2.52 2.15 4.89
C LEU A 58 1.93 0.82 4.41
N ILE A 59 2.49 0.31 3.32
CA ILE A 59 2.10 -0.96 2.71
C ILE A 59 3.03 -2.04 3.25
N ARG A 60 2.51 -3.17 3.70
CA ARG A 60 3.28 -4.32 4.13
C ARG A 60 2.85 -5.53 3.33
N ILE A 61 3.79 -6.24 2.74
CA ILE A 61 3.53 -7.37 1.84
C ILE A 61 4.41 -8.54 2.26
N SER A 62 3.82 -9.72 2.43
CA SER A 62 4.57 -10.95 2.72
C SER A 62 5.46 -11.35 1.56
N ASP A 63 6.59 -12.01 1.84
CA ASP A 63 7.57 -12.46 0.85
C ASP A 63 6.95 -13.22 -0.34
N GLY A 64 6.07 -14.20 -0.07
CA GLY A 64 5.44 -15.02 -1.13
C GLY A 64 4.59 -14.19 -2.10
N LEU A 65 3.83 -13.23 -1.58
CA LEU A 65 3.00 -12.33 -2.41
C LEU A 65 3.89 -11.33 -3.16
N VAL A 66 5.00 -10.88 -2.55
CA VAL A 66 6.00 -10.07 -3.25
C VAL A 66 6.56 -10.83 -4.44
N THR A 67 7.04 -12.05 -4.25
CA THR A 67 7.54 -12.89 -5.34
C THR A 67 6.49 -13.04 -6.44
N LYS A 68 5.25 -13.36 -6.08
CA LYS A 68 4.18 -13.51 -7.07
C LYS A 68 3.94 -12.22 -7.87
N ILE A 69 3.86 -11.07 -7.20
CA ILE A 69 3.63 -9.78 -7.86
C ILE A 69 4.79 -9.45 -8.80
N THR A 70 6.02 -9.54 -8.30
CA THR A 70 7.18 -9.06 -9.05
C THR A 70 7.51 -9.96 -10.24
N GLU A 71 7.34 -11.28 -10.11
CA GLU A 71 7.57 -12.21 -11.22
C GLU A 71 6.53 -12.07 -12.33
N GLU A 72 5.27 -11.80 -11.99
CA GLU A 72 4.23 -11.52 -12.98
C GLU A 72 4.48 -10.19 -13.69
N MET A 73 4.83 -9.13 -12.95
CA MET A 73 5.22 -7.84 -13.54
C MET A 73 6.46 -7.96 -14.45
N ASN A 74 7.42 -8.80 -14.07
CA ASN A 74 8.65 -9.05 -14.84
C ASN A 74 8.47 -10.07 -15.97
N CYS A 75 7.34 -10.79 -16.03
CA CYS A 75 7.12 -11.93 -16.93
C CYS A 75 8.17 -13.04 -16.75
N GLY A 76 8.63 -13.28 -15.52
CA GLY A 76 9.63 -14.30 -15.19
C GLY A 76 10.29 -14.09 -13.83
N PRO A 77 11.09 -15.08 -13.38
CA PRO A 77 11.72 -15.04 -12.07
C PRO A 77 12.71 -13.88 -11.93
N LEU A 78 12.77 -13.29 -10.74
CA LEU A 78 13.76 -12.27 -10.40
C LEU A 78 15.02 -12.87 -9.81
N SER A 79 16.16 -12.26 -10.14
CA SER A 79 17.48 -12.79 -9.80
C SER A 79 18.02 -12.24 -8.47
N ASN A 80 17.52 -11.09 -8.02
CA ASN A 80 18.07 -10.41 -6.86
C ASN A 80 17.06 -9.52 -6.11
N LEU A 81 17.42 -9.18 -4.88
CA LEU A 81 16.62 -8.34 -3.97
C LEU A 81 16.46 -6.90 -4.47
N THR A 82 17.46 -6.37 -5.18
CA THR A 82 17.42 -5.00 -5.72
C THR A 82 16.32 -4.87 -6.77
N GLU A 83 16.26 -5.78 -7.73
CA GLU A 83 15.18 -5.87 -8.73
C GLU A 83 13.83 -6.04 -8.04
N THR A 84 13.74 -6.96 -7.07
CA THR A 84 12.52 -7.20 -6.30
C THR A 84 12.02 -5.91 -5.65
N THR A 85 12.94 -5.15 -5.03
CA THR A 85 12.64 -3.87 -4.39
C THR A 85 12.15 -2.85 -5.42
N LEU A 86 12.79 -2.73 -6.59
CA LEU A 86 12.36 -1.81 -7.65
C LEU A 86 10.93 -2.12 -8.12
N TYR A 87 10.63 -3.38 -8.43
CA TYR A 87 9.28 -3.78 -8.85
C TYR A 87 8.23 -3.54 -7.76
N ILE A 88 8.55 -3.80 -6.49
CA ILE A 88 7.65 -3.48 -5.37
C ILE A 88 7.44 -1.98 -5.21
N GLY A 89 8.47 -1.17 -5.48
CA GLY A 89 8.35 0.29 -5.54
C GLY A 89 7.37 0.73 -6.62
N GLU A 90 7.50 0.21 -7.84
CA GLU A 90 6.61 0.52 -8.96
C GLU A 90 5.17 0.05 -8.71
N TYR A 91 5.00 -1.19 -8.24
CA TYR A 91 3.70 -1.72 -7.84
C TYR A 91 3.00 -0.79 -6.83
N SER A 92 3.73 -0.40 -5.78
CA SER A 92 3.20 0.46 -4.71
C SER A 92 2.88 1.86 -5.21
N ASN A 93 3.70 2.41 -6.11
CA ASN A 93 3.50 3.72 -6.71
C ASN A 93 2.27 3.72 -7.63
N ILE A 94 2.10 2.70 -8.48
CA ILE A 94 0.94 2.57 -9.36
C ILE A 94 -0.35 2.38 -8.55
N LEU A 95 -0.30 1.53 -7.52
CA LEU A 95 -1.42 1.32 -6.60
C LEU A 95 -1.86 2.62 -5.93
N CYS A 96 -0.94 3.30 -5.24
CA CYS A 96 -1.24 4.56 -4.59
C CYS A 96 -1.66 5.63 -5.60
N GLY A 97 -1.05 5.63 -6.80
CA GLY A 97 -1.34 6.54 -7.90
C GLY A 97 -2.77 6.40 -8.40
N LYS A 98 -3.26 5.16 -8.52
CA LYS A 98 -4.65 4.85 -8.85
C LYS A 98 -5.59 5.43 -7.79
N ALA A 99 -5.33 5.16 -6.51
CA ALA A 99 -6.15 5.66 -5.41
C ALA A 99 -6.24 7.19 -5.38
N ILE A 100 -5.10 7.90 -5.44
CA ILE A 100 -5.11 9.37 -5.41
C ILE A 100 -5.72 9.99 -6.67
N SER A 101 -5.59 9.33 -7.83
CA SER A 101 -6.23 9.79 -9.07
C SER A 101 -7.75 9.71 -8.94
N ASP A 102 -8.27 8.61 -8.40
CA ASP A 102 -9.71 8.44 -8.19
C ASP A 102 -10.25 9.44 -7.16
N ILE A 103 -9.49 9.71 -6.08
CA ILE A 103 -9.82 10.76 -5.10
C ILE A 103 -9.87 12.14 -5.77
N ASN A 104 -8.84 12.51 -6.52
CA ASN A 104 -8.76 13.80 -7.20
C ASN A 104 -9.87 13.99 -8.25
N ASN A 105 -10.31 12.91 -8.90
CA ASN A 105 -11.44 12.93 -9.82
C ASN A 105 -12.78 13.07 -9.10
N ARG A 106 -12.90 12.52 -7.88
CA ARG A 106 -14.15 12.54 -7.09
C ARG A 106 -14.39 13.86 -6.37
N TYR A 107 -13.31 14.50 -5.90
CA TYR A 107 -13.37 15.67 -5.01
C TYR A 107 -12.62 16.86 -5.61
N VAL A 108 -13.29 18.00 -5.65
CA VAL A 108 -12.73 19.25 -6.19
C VAL A 108 -11.71 19.83 -5.22
N ASN A 109 -10.60 20.37 -5.75
CA ASN A 109 -9.54 21.09 -5.01
C ASN A 109 -8.75 20.26 -3.97
N VAL A 110 -8.71 18.92 -4.09
CA VAL A 110 -7.87 18.12 -3.20
C VAL A 110 -6.39 18.08 -3.68
N ASP A 111 -6.17 17.93 -4.99
CA ASP A 111 -4.85 17.87 -5.67
C ASP A 111 -3.80 17.05 -4.90
N LEU A 112 -4.15 15.80 -4.55
CA LEU A 112 -3.23 14.90 -3.88
C LEU A 112 -2.09 14.48 -4.82
N ARG A 113 -0.88 14.39 -4.27
CA ARG A 113 0.33 13.93 -4.95
C ARG A 113 1.09 12.96 -4.06
N LEU A 114 1.88 12.08 -4.69
CA LEU A 114 2.71 11.10 -4.01
C LEU A 114 4.18 11.52 -3.98
N THR A 115 4.88 11.17 -2.91
CA THR A 115 6.35 11.17 -2.90
C THR A 115 6.88 9.88 -3.50
N PRO A 116 8.16 9.81 -3.88
CA PRO A 116 8.79 8.52 -4.19
C PRO A 116 8.65 7.50 -3.04
N PRO A 117 8.56 6.20 -3.34
CA PRO A 117 8.47 5.15 -2.34
C PRO A 117 9.79 4.94 -1.60
N ALA A 118 9.71 4.74 -0.28
CA ALA A 118 10.82 4.25 0.54
C ALA A 118 10.53 2.80 0.95
N ILE A 119 11.45 1.89 0.67
CA ILE A 119 11.21 0.45 0.76
C ILE A 119 12.18 -0.18 1.77
N PHE A 120 11.65 -1.05 2.61
CA PHE A 120 12.35 -1.76 3.67
C PHE A 120 12.00 -3.24 3.57
N SER A 121 12.94 -4.13 3.88
CA SER A 121 12.65 -5.56 4.01
C SER A 121 13.33 -6.14 5.25
N GLY A 122 12.64 -7.05 5.93
CA GLY A 122 13.15 -7.65 7.16
C GLY A 122 12.09 -8.45 7.91
N THR A 123 12.48 -8.95 9.07
CA THR A 123 11.61 -9.65 10.03
C THR A 123 11.36 -8.76 11.25
N ASN A 124 10.21 -8.92 11.91
CA ASN A 124 9.85 -8.18 13.13
C ASN A 124 9.99 -6.64 13.01
N MET A 125 9.69 -6.07 11.83
CA MET A 125 9.86 -4.64 11.59
C MET A 125 8.76 -3.81 12.26
N ARG A 126 9.15 -2.96 13.21
CA ARG A 126 8.23 -2.01 13.87
C ARG A 126 8.41 -0.60 13.33
N ILE A 127 7.42 -0.11 12.59
CA ILE A 127 7.36 1.26 12.07
C ILE A 127 6.27 2.00 12.85
N THR A 128 6.62 3.12 13.48
CA THR A 128 5.68 3.92 14.29
C THR A 128 5.61 5.34 13.75
N THR A 129 4.40 5.89 13.60
CA THR A 129 4.20 7.29 13.17
C THR A 129 3.30 8.02 14.18
N PRO A 130 3.87 8.59 15.26
CA PRO A 130 3.09 9.01 16.44
C PRO A 130 2.02 10.10 16.23
N ALA A 131 2.14 10.89 15.16
CA ALA A 131 1.30 12.08 14.93
C ALA A 131 0.13 11.84 13.95
N LEU A 132 -0.04 10.62 13.44
CA LEU A 132 -0.97 10.29 12.37
C LEU A 132 -2.14 9.47 12.89
N GLN A 133 -3.37 9.92 12.60
CA GLN A 133 -4.55 9.09 12.71
C GLN A 133 -4.63 8.24 11.44
N SER A 134 -4.68 6.92 11.59
CA SER A 134 -4.67 5.99 10.47
C SER A 134 -5.82 5.00 10.48
N SER A 135 -6.09 4.44 9.31
CA SER A 135 -6.95 3.28 9.10
C SER A 135 -6.11 2.16 8.50
N LEU A 136 -6.25 0.96 9.07
CA LEU A 136 -5.57 -0.24 8.60
C LEU A 136 -6.51 -1.08 7.75
N LEU A 137 -6.05 -1.44 6.56
CA LEU A 137 -6.68 -2.43 5.68
C LEU A 137 -5.81 -3.68 5.66
N CYS A 138 -6.41 -4.85 5.77
CA CYS A 138 -5.70 -6.13 5.74
C CYS A 138 -6.37 -7.08 4.74
N TYR A 139 -5.55 -7.75 3.94
CA TYR A 139 -5.98 -8.70 2.92
C TYR A 139 -5.10 -9.94 2.92
N ASN A 140 -5.69 -11.06 2.50
CA ASN A 140 -4.97 -12.32 2.30
C ASN A 140 -5.26 -12.95 0.94
N SER A 141 -4.36 -13.83 0.51
CA SER A 141 -4.42 -14.65 -0.69
C SER A 141 -3.70 -15.98 -0.47
N ASP A 142 -3.75 -16.86 -1.47
CA ASP A 142 -2.99 -18.12 -1.45
C ASP A 142 -1.46 -17.90 -1.49
N PHE A 143 -1.02 -16.69 -1.84
CA PHE A 143 0.40 -16.28 -1.88
C PHE A 143 0.83 -15.50 -0.64
N GLY A 144 -0.09 -15.24 0.30
CA GLY A 144 0.17 -14.49 1.51
C GLY A 144 -0.58 -13.16 1.57
N MET A 145 -0.10 -12.26 2.43
CA MET A 145 -0.85 -11.09 2.89
C MET A 145 -0.33 -9.77 2.32
N VAL A 146 -1.25 -8.82 2.24
CA VAL A 146 -0.93 -7.40 2.12
C VAL A 146 -1.76 -6.62 3.13
N SER A 147 -1.11 -5.71 3.85
CA SER A 147 -1.79 -4.72 4.68
C SER A 147 -1.38 -3.32 4.27
N MET A 148 -2.27 -2.36 4.47
CA MET A 148 -2.05 -0.97 4.17
C MET A 148 -2.58 -0.11 5.31
N ASP A 149 -1.67 0.59 5.97
CA ASP A 149 -2.02 1.61 6.96
C ASP A 149 -1.99 2.98 6.27
N ILE A 150 -3.15 3.62 6.16
CA ILE A 150 -3.33 4.93 5.53
C ILE A 150 -3.59 5.94 6.64
N GLY A 151 -2.72 6.95 6.75
CA GLY A 151 -2.88 8.01 7.74
C GLY A 151 -2.82 9.40 7.13
N PHE A 152 -3.56 10.33 7.74
CA PHE A 152 -3.47 11.76 7.43
C PHE A 152 -3.20 12.60 8.69
N GLU A 153 -2.43 13.68 8.53
CA GLU A 153 -2.13 14.66 9.59
C GLU A 153 -3.41 15.37 10.03
N ARG A 154 -3.51 15.71 11.32
CA ARG A 154 -4.55 16.59 11.84
C ARG A 154 -4.41 17.98 11.22
N VAL A 155 -5.41 18.39 10.44
CA VAL A 155 -5.54 19.79 10.02
C VAL A 155 -5.89 20.57 11.29
N ARG A 156 -5.02 21.50 11.68
CA ARG A 156 -5.26 22.42 12.79
C ARG A 156 -6.26 23.49 12.41
#